data_AF-A0A7R6P9B7-F1
#
_entry.id   AF-A0A7R6P9B7-F1
#
_cell.length_a   1.000
_cell.length_b   1.000
_cell.length_c   1.000
_cell.angle_alpha   90.00
_cell.angle_beta   90.00
_cell.angle_gamma   90.00
#
_symmetry.space_group_name_H-M   'P 1'
#
loop_
_entity.id
_entity.type
_entity.pdbx_description
1 polymer ?
#
loop_
_entity_poly.entity_id
_entity_poly.type
_entity_poly.pdbx_seq_one_letter_code
_entity_poly.pdbx_strand_id
1 'polypeptide(L)'
;MKVGSGYNEGDLLLILNKLKLGYKYDSEEALILHAAGNIRNKNGIFPCLTILRTGMYLLPESSKIKSDYILGLWEKSYENKDNESIYEEILELIPKIDMKDIYSEAKESIYKIQSKIDNENS
;
A
#
# COMPACT_ATOMS: atom_id res chain seq x y z
N MET A 1 20.76 -2.18 -2.76
CA MET A 1 20.34 -3.03 -3.89
C MET A 1 20.04 -2.10 -5.06
N LYS A 2 20.70 -2.25 -6.22
CA LYS A 2 20.41 -1.45 -7.42
C LYS A 2 19.28 -2.13 -8.20
N VAL A 3 18.15 -1.45 -8.35
CA VAL A 3 17.10 -1.85 -9.30
C VAL A 3 17.46 -1.26 -10.67
N GLY A 4 17.09 -1.95 -11.75
CA GLY A 4 17.47 -1.67 -13.14
C GLY A 4 17.34 -0.20 -13.55
N SER A 5 18.22 0.20 -14.48
CA SER A 5 18.42 1.55 -15.02
C SER A 5 17.22 2.51 -14.92
N GLY A 6 17.39 3.64 -14.22
CA GLY A 6 16.50 4.79 -14.38
C GLY A 6 16.80 5.96 -13.46
N TYR A 7 16.50 5.82 -12.16
CA TYR A 7 16.47 6.96 -11.24
C TYR A 7 16.96 6.55 -9.86
N ASN A 8 17.75 7.42 -9.20
CA ASN A 8 18.10 7.21 -7.80
C ASN A 8 16.88 7.55 -6.92
N GLU A 9 16.79 6.98 -5.72
CA GLU A 9 15.67 7.22 -4.79
C GLU A 9 15.44 8.71 -4.48
N GLY A 10 16.52 9.48 -4.38
CA GLY A 10 16.47 10.93 -4.20
C GLY A 10 15.80 11.66 -5.36
N ASP A 11 16.04 11.24 -6.60
CA ASP A 11 15.41 11.81 -7.79
C ASP A 11 13.89 11.52 -7.78
N LEU A 12 13.51 10.30 -7.39
CA LEU A 12 12.10 9.92 -7.29
C LEU A 12 11.37 10.71 -6.19
N LEU A 13 12.01 10.88 -5.02
CA LEU A 13 11.48 11.72 -3.95
C LEU A 13 11.38 13.19 -4.37
N LEU A 14 12.37 13.71 -5.10
CA LEU A 14 12.34 15.06 -5.65
C LEU A 14 11.18 15.24 -6.62
N ILE A 15 10.99 14.30 -7.55
CA ILE A 15 9.87 14.31 -8.50
C ILE A 15 8.55 14.25 -7.74
N LEU A 16 8.41 13.35 -6.78
CA LEU A 16 7.20 13.21 -5.97
C LEU A 16 6.88 14.50 -5.21
N ASN A 17 7.88 15.15 -4.62
CA ASN A 17 7.73 16.44 -3.96
C ASN A 17 7.28 17.55 -4.94
N LYS A 18 7.86 17.60 -6.15
CA LYS A 18 7.44 18.56 -7.19
C LYS A 18 6.00 18.32 -7.63
N LEU A 19 5.59 17.06 -7.82
CA LEU A 19 4.22 16.70 -8.15
C LEU A 19 3.27 17.08 -7.01
N LYS A 20 3.62 16.78 -5.76
CA LYS A 20 2.84 17.18 -4.58
C LYS A 20 2.57 18.67 -4.59
N LEU A 21 3.61 19.49 -4.77
CA LEU A 21 3.49 20.95 -4.82
C LEU A 21 2.67 21.42 -6.03
N GLY A 22 2.91 20.86 -7.21
CA GLY A 22 2.21 21.22 -8.45
C GLY A 22 0.72 20.94 -8.41
N TYR A 23 0.33 19.82 -7.78
CA TYR A 23 -1.08 19.42 -7.62
C TYR A 23 -1.70 19.83 -6.27
N LYS A 24 -0.95 20.57 -5.43
CA LYS A 24 -1.41 21.13 -4.15
C LYS A 24 -1.90 20.08 -3.13
N TYR A 25 -1.16 18.98 -3.00
CA TYR A 25 -1.37 18.03 -1.89
C TYR A 25 -0.57 18.43 -0.67
N ASP A 26 -1.08 18.10 0.52
CA ASP A 26 -0.46 18.45 1.80
C ASP A 26 0.81 17.62 2.07
N SER A 27 0.86 16.38 1.57
CA SER A 27 1.98 15.47 1.75
C SER A 27 2.19 14.55 0.55
N GLU A 28 3.40 14.00 0.43
CA GLU A 28 3.76 12.98 -0.55
C GLU A 28 2.89 11.72 -0.34
N GLU A 29 2.60 11.39 0.92
CA GLU A 29 1.67 10.33 1.31
C GLU A 29 0.26 10.59 0.74
N ALA A 30 -0.28 11.80 0.92
CA ALA A 30 -1.61 12.16 0.41
C ALA A 30 -1.68 12.08 -1.12
N LEU A 31 -0.64 12.53 -1.82
CA LEU A 31 -0.54 12.39 -3.27
C LEU A 31 -0.55 10.91 -3.70
N ILE A 32 0.26 10.05 -3.06
CA ILE A 32 0.34 8.62 -3.39
C ILE A 32 -1.02 7.95 -3.17
N LEU A 33 -1.65 8.15 -2.01
CA LEU A 33 -2.94 7.54 -1.68
C LEU A 33 -4.03 7.98 -2.65
N HIS A 34 -4.08 9.29 -2.97
CA HIS A 34 -5.06 9.80 -3.93
C HIS A 34 -4.81 9.27 -5.36
N ALA A 35 -3.55 9.17 -5.78
CA ALA A 35 -3.19 8.58 -7.08
C ALA A 35 -3.57 7.09 -7.13
N ALA A 36 -3.25 6.33 -6.09
CA ALA A 36 -3.59 4.92 -5.97
C ALA A 36 -5.11 4.69 -6.03
N GLY A 37 -5.90 5.43 -5.25
CA GLY A 37 -7.36 5.35 -5.29
C GLY A 37 -7.95 5.68 -6.66
N ASN A 38 -7.43 6.71 -7.34
CA ASN A 38 -7.87 7.03 -8.71
C ASN A 38 -7.55 5.92 -9.71
N ILE A 39 -6.36 5.33 -9.61
CA ILE A 39 -5.94 4.23 -10.48
C ILE A 39 -6.72 2.95 -10.18
N ARG A 40 -7.02 2.66 -8.91
CA ARG A 40 -7.94 1.57 -8.53
C ARG A 40 -9.29 1.73 -9.23
N ASN A 41 -9.88 2.92 -9.14
CA ASN A 41 -11.20 3.20 -9.73
C ASN A 41 -11.22 3.15 -11.26
N LYS A 42 -10.12 3.50 -11.93
CA LYS A 42 -10.06 3.59 -13.40
C LYS A 42 -9.46 2.37 -14.08
N ASN A 43 -8.56 1.68 -13.40
CA ASN A 43 -7.68 0.66 -13.99
C ASN A 43 -7.66 -0.66 -13.19
N GLY A 44 -8.33 -0.71 -12.03
CA GLY A 44 -8.42 -1.91 -11.19
C GLY A 44 -7.29 -2.06 -10.18
N ILE A 45 -7.33 -3.18 -9.44
CA ILE A 45 -6.51 -3.36 -8.24
C ILE A 45 -5.01 -3.58 -8.53
N PHE A 46 -4.67 -4.29 -9.60
CA PHE A 46 -3.27 -4.59 -9.95
C PHE A 46 -2.38 -3.35 -10.12
N PRO A 47 -2.73 -2.35 -10.97
CA PRO A 47 -1.90 -1.14 -11.09
C PRO A 47 -1.92 -0.28 -9.83
N CYS A 48 -3.02 -0.31 -9.04
CA CYS A 48 -3.08 0.35 -7.74
C CYS A 48 -2.02 -0.22 -6.78
N LEU A 49 -1.92 -1.55 -6.67
CA LEU A 49 -0.93 -2.22 -5.81
C LEU A 49 0.51 -1.85 -6.19
N THR A 50 0.82 -1.70 -7.48
CA THR A 50 2.15 -1.25 -7.93
C THR A 50 2.49 0.16 -7.42
N ILE A 51 1.52 1.08 -7.44
CA ILE A 51 1.69 2.44 -6.93
C ILE A 51 1.91 2.42 -5.43
N LEU A 52 1.06 1.71 -4.69
CA LEU A 52 1.15 1.59 -3.24
C LEU A 52 2.47 0.94 -2.80
N ARG A 53 2.92 -0.13 -3.48
CA ARG A 53 4.21 -0.77 -3.23
C ARG A 53 5.39 0.17 -3.47
N THR A 54 5.33 0.97 -4.54
CA THR A 54 6.32 2.02 -4.80
C THR A 54 6.27 3.09 -3.71
N GLY A 55 5.07 3.45 -3.26
CA GLY A 55 4.86 4.38 -2.14
C GLY A 55 5.48 3.88 -0.84
N MET A 56 5.34 2.60 -0.50
CA MET A 56 5.99 2.00 0.67
C MET A 56 7.52 2.02 0.55
N TYR A 57 8.07 1.89 -0.66
CA TYR A 57 9.52 2.01 -0.85
C TYR A 57 10.00 3.45 -0.62
N LEU A 58 9.27 4.45 -1.12
CA LEU A 58 9.63 5.86 -1.00
C LEU A 58 9.34 6.44 0.39
N LEU A 59 8.27 5.96 1.04
CA LEU A 59 7.81 6.41 2.36
C LEU A 59 7.64 5.19 3.29
N PRO A 60 8.75 4.55 3.71
CA PRO A 60 8.70 3.30 4.48
C PRO A 60 8.03 3.42 5.83
N GLU A 61 7.96 4.63 6.41
CA GLU A 61 7.31 4.87 7.70
C GLU A 61 5.79 5.10 7.59
N SER A 62 5.23 5.25 6.38
CA SER A 62 3.80 5.51 6.21
C SER A 62 2.97 4.29 6.63
N SER A 63 2.18 4.44 7.70
CA SER A 63 1.21 3.41 8.10
C SER A 63 0.00 3.39 7.16
N LYS A 64 -0.40 4.54 6.63
CA LYS A 64 -1.56 4.67 5.75
C LYS A 64 -1.35 3.97 4.41
N ILE A 65 -0.19 4.16 3.76
CA ILE A 65 0.12 3.47 2.50
C ILE A 65 0.17 1.95 2.71
N LYS A 66 0.81 1.48 3.80
CA LYS A 66 0.82 0.06 4.14
C LYS A 66 -0.59 -0.49 4.37
N SER A 67 -1.44 0.25 5.09
CA SER A 67 -2.81 -0.18 5.35
C SER A 67 -3.62 -0.30 4.06
N ASP A 68 -3.52 0.67 3.15
CA ASP A 68 -4.24 0.65 1.88
C ASP A 68 -3.73 -0.47 0.96
N TYR A 69 -2.42 -0.75 1.02
CA TYR A 69 -1.82 -1.89 0.33
C TYR A 69 -2.31 -3.24 0.86
N ILE A 70 -2.40 -3.42 2.19
CA ILE A 70 -2.96 -4.64 2.80
C ILE A 70 -4.40 -4.85 2.36
N LEU A 71 -5.23 -3.79 2.39
CA LEU A 71 -6.62 -3.88 1.94
C LEU A 71 -6.70 -4.26 0.47
N GLY A 72 -5.80 -3.73 -0.37
CA GLY A 72 -5.72 -4.11 -1.77
C GLY A 72 -5.22 -5.53 -2.03
N LEU A 73 -4.25 -6.01 -1.24
CA LEU A 73 -3.79 -7.40 -1.29
C LEU A 73 -4.94 -8.35 -0.91
N TRP A 74 -5.70 -7.99 0.10
CA TRP A 74 -6.88 -8.74 0.51
C TRP A 74 -7.98 -8.75 -0.56
N GLU A 75 -8.22 -7.63 -1.26
CA GLU A 75 -9.12 -7.63 -2.42
C GLU A 75 -8.61 -8.57 -3.53
N LYS A 76 -7.31 -8.51 -3.83
CA LYS A 76 -6.68 -9.37 -4.84
C LYS A 76 -6.74 -10.87 -4.48
N SER A 77 -6.77 -11.23 -3.19
CA SER A 77 -6.85 -12.64 -2.79
C SER A 77 -8.17 -13.30 -3.22
N TYR A 78 -9.27 -12.53 -3.33
CA TYR A 78 -10.54 -13.06 -3.83
C TYR A 78 -10.50 -13.47 -5.31
N GLU A 79 -9.53 -12.97 -6.08
CA GLU A 79 -9.41 -13.24 -7.51
C GLU A 79 -8.53 -14.48 -7.82
N ASN A 80 -7.75 -14.97 -6.85
CA ASN A 80 -6.78 -16.06 -7.05
C ASN A 80 -7.21 -17.35 -6.33
N LYS A 81 -6.82 -18.50 -6.89
CA LYS A 81 -7.06 -19.83 -6.28
C LYS A 81 -6.00 -20.22 -5.26
N ASP A 82 -4.85 -19.56 -5.30
CA ASP A 82 -3.72 -19.78 -4.39
C ASP A 82 -3.28 -18.43 -3.83
N ASN A 83 -3.49 -18.26 -2.53
CA ASN A 83 -3.34 -17.00 -1.82
C ASN A 83 -2.25 -17.03 -0.76
N GLU A 84 -1.51 -18.14 -0.62
CA GLU A 84 -0.54 -18.33 0.46
C GLU A 84 0.48 -17.18 0.49
N SER A 85 1.10 -16.88 -0.65
CA SER A 85 2.04 -15.76 -0.79
C SER A 85 1.42 -14.38 -0.48
N ILE A 86 0.13 -14.19 -0.77
CA ILE A 86 -0.57 -12.93 -0.46
C ILE A 86 -0.78 -12.82 1.06
N TYR A 87 -1.17 -13.92 1.71
CA TYR A 87 -1.40 -13.97 3.14
C TYR A 87 -0.11 -13.78 3.94
N GLU A 88 0.98 -14.41 3.50
CA GLU A 88 2.32 -14.17 4.06
C GLU A 88 2.69 -12.68 4.00
N GLU A 89 2.56 -12.05 2.82
CA GLU A 89 2.87 -10.63 2.64
C GLU A 89 1.99 -9.73 3.54
N ILE A 90 0.70 -10.04 3.68
CA ILE A 90 -0.20 -9.31 4.59
C ILE A 90 0.30 -9.44 6.04
N LEU A 91 0.55 -10.67 6.52
CA LEU A 91 0.96 -10.93 7.90
C LEU A 91 2.31 -10.27 8.23
N GLU A 92 3.23 -10.17 7.27
CA GLU A 92 4.49 -9.44 7.44
C GLU A 92 4.34 -7.92 7.54
N LEU A 93 3.26 -7.36 6.96
CA LEU A 93 3.02 -5.92 6.91
C LEU A 93 2.23 -5.41 8.11
N ILE A 94 1.27 -6.18 8.62
CA ILE A 94 0.45 -5.81 9.79
C ILE A 94 1.29 -5.29 10.97
N PRO A 95 2.37 -5.96 11.43
CA PRO A 95 3.16 -5.47 12.57
C PRO A 95 3.95 -4.19 12.28
N LYS A 96 4.04 -3.74 11.01
CA LYS A 96 4.77 -2.54 10.57
C LYS A 96 3.86 -1.31 10.46
N ILE A 97 2.61 -1.42 10.92
CA ILE A 97 1.61 -0.35 10.89
C ILE A 97 1.38 0.15 12.32
N ASP A 98 1.46 1.47 12.50
CA ASP A 98 0.88 2.10 13.69
C ASP A 98 -0.64 2.19 13.52
N MET A 99 -1.36 1.32 14.24
CA MET A 99 -2.83 1.26 14.22
C MET A 99 -3.52 2.52 14.76
N LYS A 100 -2.78 3.51 15.30
CA LYS A 100 -3.31 4.82 15.68
C LYS A 100 -3.22 5.85 14.55
N ASP A 101 -2.39 5.61 13.54
CA ASP A 101 -2.14 6.52 12.41
C ASP A 101 -3.01 6.21 11.18
N ILE A 102 -3.87 5.19 11.25
CA ILE A 102 -4.76 4.80 10.16
C ILE A 102 -6.23 5.07 10.49
N TYR A 103 -7.06 5.15 9.46
CA TYR A 103 -8.51 5.30 9.61
C TYR A 103 -9.13 4.14 10.41
N SER A 104 -10.13 4.43 11.23
CA SER A 104 -10.83 3.46 12.09
C SER A 104 -11.34 2.25 11.32
N GLU A 105 -11.90 2.49 10.14
CA GLU A 105 -12.50 1.49 9.26
C GLU A 105 -11.42 0.57 8.66
N ALA A 106 -10.27 1.14 8.31
CA ALA A 106 -9.12 0.37 7.84
C ALA A 106 -8.56 -0.52 8.96
N LYS A 107 -8.46 0.03 10.18
CA LYS A 107 -8.03 -0.72 11.37
C LYS A 107 -8.92 -1.92 11.66
N GLU A 108 -10.24 -1.72 11.69
CA GLU A 108 -11.19 -2.82 11.91
C GLU A 108 -11.07 -3.89 10.83
N SER A 109 -10.95 -3.47 9.57
CA SER A 109 -10.76 -4.38 8.44
C SER A 109 -9.48 -5.20 8.56
N ILE A 110 -8.36 -4.58 8.96
CA ILE A 110 -7.09 -5.28 9.15
C ILE A 110 -7.19 -6.35 10.25
N TYR A 111 -7.83 -6.05 11.39
CA TYR A 111 -8.03 -7.07 12.43
C TYR A 111 -8.87 -8.25 11.94
N LYS A 112 -9.92 -7.97 11.17
CA LYS A 112 -10.76 -9.02 10.56
C LYS A 112 -9.97 -9.88 9.57
N ILE A 113 -9.12 -9.24 8.75
CA ILE A 113 -8.24 -9.94 7.80
C ILE A 113 -7.28 -10.85 8.54
N GLN A 114 -6.56 -10.33 9.54
CA GLN A 114 -5.62 -11.13 10.34
C GLN A 114 -6.31 -12.34 10.95
N SER A 115 -7.44 -12.12 11.64
CA SER A 115 -8.19 -13.20 12.26
C SER A 115 -8.66 -14.25 11.24
N LYS A 116 -9.04 -13.85 10.04
CA LYS A 116 -9.46 -14.78 8.99
C LYS A 116 -8.30 -15.60 8.45
N ILE A 117 -7.15 -14.97 8.19
CA ILE A 117 -5.93 -15.67 7.76
C ILE A 117 -5.47 -16.69 8.82
N ASP A 118 -5.47 -16.30 10.10
CA ASP A 118 -5.09 -17.19 11.20
C ASP A 118 -5.99 -18.43 11.27
N ASN A 119 -7.30 -18.28 11.00
CA ASN A 119 -8.26 -19.39 10.96
C ASN A 119 -8.11 -20.29 9.73
N GLU A 120 -7.68 -19.75 8.58
CA GLU A 120 -7.45 -20.52 7.34
C GLU A 120 -6.15 -21.34 7.40
N ASN A 121 -5.19 -20.91 8.23
CA ASN A 121 -3.88 -21.55 8.40
C ASN A 121 -3.75 -22.43 9.66
N SER A 122 -4.82 -22.57 10.45
CA SER A 122 -4.89 -23.42 11.66
C SER A 122 -5.46 -24.80 11.36
#